data_AF-A0A8D8IVH7-F1
#
_entry.id   AF-A0A8D8IVH7-F1
#
_cell.length_a   1.000
_cell.length_b   1.000
_cell.length_c   1.000
_cell.angle_alpha   90.00
_cell.angle_beta   90.00
_cell.angle_gamma   90.00
#
_symmetry.space_group_name_H-M   'P 1'
#
loop_
_entity.id
_entity.type
_entity.pdbx_description
1 polymer ?
#
loop_
_entity_poly.entity_id
_entity_poly.type
_entity_poly.pdbx_seq_one_letter_code
_entity_poly.pdbx_strand_id
1 'polypeptide(L)'
;MNPHQQQLPAADPAVLARYESDKRAWDEAIRAYQGPDPLDIWFNFICWLEQHKMLDKEGGFRKILEQCLSNFENYENYKQDVRMVKLWMKFIDMQANPLNLYQFLYKKNVGTQCACFYIGWAHYYDAANAFKQAE
;
A
#
# COMPACT_ATOMS: atom_id res chain seq x y z
N MET A 1 41.04 -0.64 -5.34
CA MET A 1 40.46 0.42 -4.51
C MET A 1 39.10 0.74 -5.08
N ASN A 2 38.01 0.34 -4.41
CA ASN A 2 36.64 0.60 -4.86
C ASN A 2 36.08 1.72 -3.96
N PRO A 3 35.66 2.88 -4.52
CA PRO A 3 35.31 4.04 -3.71
C PRO A 3 33.90 3.90 -3.15
N HIS A 4 33.80 4.04 -1.83
CA HIS A 4 32.62 4.40 -1.04
C HIS A 4 31.24 3.97 -1.55
N GLN A 5 30.82 2.77 -1.14
CA GLN A 5 29.42 2.56 -0.78
C GLN A 5 29.12 3.47 0.41
N GLN A 6 28.58 4.66 0.17
CA GLN A 6 28.02 5.52 1.20
C GLN A 6 26.85 4.76 1.83
N GLN A 7 27.10 4.09 2.96
CA GLN A 7 26.05 3.60 3.83
C GLN A 7 25.23 4.82 4.29
N LEU A 8 23.95 4.85 3.95
CA LEU A 8 22.99 5.80 4.50
C LEU A 8 23.15 5.80 6.04
N PRO A 9 23.19 6.97 6.70
CA PRO A 9 23.34 7.02 8.14
C PRO A 9 22.20 6.23 8.79
N ALA A 10 22.55 5.33 9.71
CA ALA A 10 21.56 4.64 10.52
C ALA A 10 20.69 5.68 11.24
N ALA A 11 19.37 5.54 11.17
CA ALA A 11 18.44 6.44 11.84
C ALA A 11 18.75 6.52 13.34
N ASP A 12 18.62 7.73 13.90
CA ASP A 12 18.83 8.00 15.32
C ASP A 12 18.02 7.01 16.18
N PRO A 13 18.64 6.32 17.17
CA PRO A 13 17.94 5.41 18.08
C PRO A 13 16.69 6.01 18.72
N ALA A 14 16.67 7.32 19.03
CA ALA A 14 15.51 7.99 19.59
C ALA A 14 14.35 8.07 18.58
N VAL A 15 14.66 8.30 17.29
CA VAL A 15 13.67 8.33 16.20
C VAL A 15 13.08 6.94 15.98
N LEU A 16 13.92 5.89 15.99
CA LEU A 16 13.45 4.51 15.88
C LEU A 16 12.56 4.10 17.06
N ALA A 17 12.95 4.46 18.29
CA ALA A 17 12.12 4.18 19.47
C ALA A 17 10.77 4.89 19.41
N ARG A 18 10.73 6.13 18.90
CA ARG A 18 9.50 6.87 18.69
C ARG A 18 8.60 6.21 17.65
N TYR A 19 9.17 5.84 16.50
CA TYR A 19 8.46 5.12 15.45
C TYR A 19 7.81 3.82 15.95
N GLU A 20 8.55 3.00 16.71
CA GLU A 20 7.99 1.77 17.29
C GLU A 20 6.89 2.04 18.32
N SER A 21 7.03 3.11 19.10
CA SER A 21 5.99 3.55 20.05
C SER A 21 4.71 3.97 19.32
N ASP A 22 4.82 4.81 18.30
CA ASP A 22 3.70 5.31 17.52
C ASP A 22 3.01 4.16 16.74
N LYS A 23 3.79 3.22 16.19
CA LYS A 23 3.27 2.01 15.54
C LYS A 23 2.44 1.15 16.50
N ARG A 24 2.92 0.94 17.74
CA ARG A 24 2.16 0.20 18.77
C ARG A 24 0.86 0.90 19.13
N ALA A 25 0.86 2.23 19.21
CA ALA A 25 -0.34 3.01 19.49
C ALA A 25 -1.39 2.85 18.37
N TRP A 26 -0.96 2.81 17.11
CA TRP A 26 -1.84 2.49 15.99
C TRP A 26 -2.43 1.08 16.07
N ASP A 27 -1.60 0.08 16.37
CA ASP A 27 -2.06 -1.32 16.53
C ASP A 27 -3.11 -1.44 17.65
N GLU A 28 -2.91 -0.75 18.77
CA GLU A 28 -3.87 -0.70 19.87
C GLU A 28 -5.16 0.02 19.47
N ALA A 29 -5.06 1.16 18.79
CA ALA A 29 -6.21 1.91 18.31
C ALA A 29 -7.08 1.09 17.34
N ILE A 30 -6.45 0.34 16.41
CA ILE A 30 -7.15 -0.58 15.51
C ILE A 30 -7.86 -1.70 16.28
N ARG A 31 -7.20 -2.30 17.28
CA ARG A 31 -7.79 -3.38 18.09
C ARG A 31 -8.96 -2.90 18.95
N ALA A 32 -8.90 -1.67 19.45
CA ALA A 32 -9.93 -1.07 20.30
C ALA A 32 -11.06 -0.41 19.50
N TYR A 33 -10.94 -0.31 18.17
CA TYR A 33 -11.92 0.38 17.32
C TYR A 33 -13.27 -0.35 17.30
N GLN A 34 -14.34 0.37 17.65
CA GLN A 34 -15.73 -0.12 17.63
C GLN A 34 -16.66 0.78 16.79
N GLY A 35 -16.08 1.66 15.97
CA GLY A 35 -16.85 2.54 15.10
C GLY A 35 -17.43 1.83 13.87
N PRO A 36 -18.29 2.52 13.11
CA PRO A 36 -18.98 1.95 11.97
C PRO A 36 -18.11 1.81 10.70
N ASP A 37 -16.97 2.50 10.63
CA ASP A 37 -16.08 2.53 9.46
C ASP A 37 -14.66 2.03 9.82
N PRO A 38 -14.48 0.71 9.98
CA PRO A 38 -13.17 0.16 10.28
C PRO A 38 -12.15 0.41 9.16
N LEU A 39 -12.56 0.62 7.91
CA LEU A 39 -11.60 0.88 6.83
C LEU A 39 -10.86 2.21 7.05
N ASP A 40 -11.51 3.21 7.65
CA ASP A 40 -10.92 4.53 7.86
C ASP A 40 -9.67 4.49 8.73
N ILE A 41 -9.74 3.82 9.88
CA ILE A 41 -8.60 3.73 10.81
C ILE A 41 -7.44 2.94 10.20
N TRP A 42 -7.74 1.88 9.44
CA TRP A 42 -6.73 1.12 8.70
C TRP A 42 -6.08 1.95 7.59
N PHE A 43 -6.87 2.71 6.83
CA PHE A 43 -6.37 3.58 5.77
C PHE A 43 -5.42 4.64 6.34
N ASN A 44 -5.83 5.30 7.44
CA ASN A 44 -5.01 6.31 8.11
C ASN A 44 -3.70 5.71 8.66
N PHE A 45 -3.75 4.51 9.24
CA PHE A 45 -2.54 3.82 9.70
C PHE A 45 -1.60 3.49 8.53
N ILE A 46 -2.11 2.97 7.42
CA ILE A 46 -1.29 2.64 6.24
C ILE A 46 -0.69 3.89 5.61
N CYS A 47 -1.43 5.01 5.56
CA CYS A 47 -0.88 6.30 5.14
C CYS A 47 0.24 6.78 6.07
N TRP A 48 0.09 6.61 7.38
CA TRP A 48 1.16 6.90 8.34
C TRP A 48 2.38 6.01 8.13
N LEU A 49 2.20 4.70 7.96
CA LEU A 49 3.31 3.77 7.66
C LEU A 49 4.02 4.14 6.36
N GLU A 50 3.27 4.56 5.34
CA GLU A 50 3.85 4.98 4.07
C GLU A 50 4.82 6.14 4.22
N GLN A 51 4.48 7.12 5.05
CA GLN A 51 5.35 8.26 5.35
C GLN A 51 6.63 7.86 6.10
N HIS A 52 6.60 6.71 6.79
CA HIS A 52 7.69 6.19 7.61
C HIS A 52 8.38 4.96 7.00
N LYS A 53 8.17 4.65 5.71
CA LYS A 53 8.76 3.48 5.01
C LYS A 53 10.28 3.36 5.18
N MET A 54 11.01 4.46 5.31
CA MET A 54 12.47 4.45 5.50
C MET A 54 12.91 3.93 6.87
N LEU A 55 12.02 3.99 7.87
CA LEU A 55 12.24 3.45 9.21
C LEU A 55 11.78 1.99 9.32
N ASP A 56 10.95 1.53 8.38
CA ASP A 56 10.41 0.18 8.32
C ASP A 56 11.42 -0.83 7.73
N LYS A 57 12.30 -1.36 8.60
CA LYS A 57 13.36 -2.29 8.19
C LYS A 57 12.87 -3.70 7.86
N GLU A 58 11.67 -4.08 8.28
CA GLU A 58 11.16 -5.46 8.21
C GLU A 58 10.03 -5.64 7.17
N GLY A 59 9.76 -4.63 6.34
CA GLY A 59 8.66 -4.68 5.37
C GLY A 59 7.28 -4.73 6.03
N GLY A 60 7.14 -4.14 7.22
CA GLY A 60 5.89 -4.02 7.96
C GLY A 60 4.79 -3.34 7.16
N PHE A 61 5.11 -2.34 6.33
CA PHE A 61 4.15 -1.68 5.44
C PHE A 61 3.45 -2.69 4.53
N ARG A 62 4.20 -3.57 3.85
CA ARG A 62 3.64 -4.58 2.94
C ARG A 62 2.72 -5.52 3.70
N LYS A 63 3.17 -6.01 4.86
CA LYS A 63 2.40 -6.95 5.69
C LYS A 63 1.09 -6.35 6.19
N ILE A 64 1.11 -5.11 6.69
CA ILE A 64 -0.09 -4.42 7.18
C ILE A 64 -1.05 -4.11 6.03
N LEU A 65 -0.54 -3.70 4.86
CA LEU A 65 -1.38 -3.49 3.68
C LEU A 65 -2.07 -4.78 3.24
N GLU A 66 -1.34 -5.89 3.15
CA GLU A 66 -1.91 -7.21 2.81
C GLU A 66 -2.97 -7.65 3.80
N GLN A 67 -2.72 -7.46 5.10
CA GLN A 67 -3.69 -7.76 6.15
C GLN A 67 -4.96 -6.91 6.01
N CYS A 68 -4.83 -5.61 5.77
CA CYS A 68 -5.97 -4.72 5.53
C CYS A 68 -6.79 -5.18 4.32
N LEU A 69 -6.13 -5.46 3.19
CA LEU A 69 -6.82 -5.90 1.97
C LEU A 69 -7.54 -7.23 2.20
N SER A 70 -6.91 -8.20 2.86
CA SER A 70 -7.54 -9.49 3.18
C SER A 70 -8.75 -9.33 4.12
N ASN A 71 -8.70 -8.40 5.07
CA ASN A 71 -9.81 -8.14 5.98
C ASN A 71 -11.04 -7.55 5.26
N PHE A 72 -10.84 -6.76 4.19
CA PHE A 72 -11.91 -5.97 3.58
C PHE A 72 -12.24 -6.35 2.13
N GLU A 73 -11.51 -7.25 1.47
CA GLU A 73 -11.69 -7.55 0.04
C GLU A 73 -13.09 -8.09 -0.33
N ASN A 74 -13.79 -8.71 0.61
CA ASN A 74 -15.11 -9.31 0.39
C ASN A 74 -16.27 -8.39 0.80
N TYR A 75 -15.98 -7.18 1.28
CA TYR A 75 -17.00 -6.22 1.70
C TYR A 75 -17.48 -5.42 0.49
N GLU A 76 -18.71 -5.68 0.05
CA GLU A 76 -19.29 -5.07 -1.16
C GLU A 76 -19.31 -3.53 -1.09
N ASN A 77 -19.57 -2.96 0.09
CA ASN A 77 -19.59 -1.51 0.31
C ASN A 77 -18.23 -0.83 0.10
N TYR A 78 -17.11 -1.58 0.15
CA TYR A 78 -15.77 -1.03 -0.07
C TYR A 78 -15.23 -1.23 -1.48
N LYS A 79 -15.93 -1.95 -2.36
CA LYS A 79 -15.43 -2.20 -3.73
C LYS A 79 -15.22 -0.95 -4.55
N GLN A 80 -16.03 0.08 -4.31
CA GLN A 80 -15.97 1.38 -5.00
C GLN A 80 -15.53 2.51 -4.06
N ASP A 81 -15.09 2.17 -2.84
CA ASP A 81 -14.54 3.14 -1.90
C ASP A 81 -13.14 3.55 -2.38
N VAL A 82 -12.95 4.85 -2.58
CA VAL A 82 -11.69 5.42 -3.08
C VAL A 82 -10.50 5.06 -2.17
N ARG A 83 -10.71 4.91 -0.86
CA ARG A 83 -9.67 4.49 0.09
C ARG A 83 -9.23 3.06 -0.20
N MET A 84 -10.19 2.13 -0.31
CA MET A 84 -9.92 0.73 -0.64
C MET A 84 -9.20 0.60 -1.98
N VAL A 85 -9.65 1.34 -3.00
CA VAL A 85 -9.04 1.31 -4.33
C VAL A 85 -7.61 1.85 -4.27
N LYS A 86 -7.35 2.95 -3.54
CA LYS A 86 -5.98 3.45 -3.34
C LYS A 86 -5.07 2.42 -2.65
N LEU A 87 -5.59 1.66 -1.69
CA LEU A 87 -4.85 0.57 -1.05
C LEU A 87 -4.52 -0.54 -2.05
N TRP A 88 -5.47 -0.91 -2.92
CA TRP A 88 -5.18 -1.83 -4.03
C TRP A 88 -4.11 -1.28 -4.98
N MET A 89 -4.15 0.01 -5.33
CA MET A 89 -3.12 0.60 -6.22
C MET A 89 -1.74 0.47 -5.59
N LYS A 90 -1.61 0.83 -4.30
CA LYS A 90 -0.36 0.65 -3.55
C LYS A 90 0.12 -0.80 -3.54
N PHE A 91 -0.80 -1.75 -3.41
CA PHE A 91 -0.46 -3.17 -3.44
C PHE A 91 0.04 -3.60 -4.81
N ILE A 92 -0.64 -3.20 -5.88
CA ILE A 92 -0.29 -3.49 -7.27
C ILE A 92 1.10 -2.98 -7.63
N ASP A 93 1.46 -1.77 -7.16
CA ASP A 93 2.77 -1.17 -7.42
C ASP A 93 3.94 -2.02 -6.88
N MET A 94 3.68 -2.93 -5.93
CA MET A 94 4.67 -3.85 -5.35
C MET A 94 4.75 -5.21 -6.06
N GLN A 95 3.99 -5.42 -7.14
CA GLN A 95 3.84 -6.74 -7.77
C GLN A 95 4.62 -6.84 -9.08
N ALA A 96 5.12 -8.05 -9.35
CA ALA A 96 5.84 -8.33 -10.60
C ALA A 96 4.92 -8.30 -11.84
N ASN A 97 3.61 -8.53 -11.68
CA ASN A 97 2.65 -8.49 -12.78
C ASN A 97 1.42 -7.61 -12.45
N PRO A 98 1.55 -6.28 -12.55
CA PRO A 98 0.50 -5.32 -12.24
C PRO A 98 -0.75 -5.48 -13.11
N LEU A 99 -0.58 -5.71 -14.41
CA LEU A 99 -1.67 -5.78 -15.39
C LEU A 99 -2.65 -6.92 -15.10
N ASN A 100 -2.15 -8.08 -14.69
CA ASN A 100 -3.00 -9.21 -14.31
C ASN A 100 -3.87 -8.88 -13.09
N LEU A 101 -3.36 -8.09 -12.14
CA LEU A 101 -4.12 -7.69 -10.96
C LEU A 101 -5.19 -6.66 -11.28
N TYR A 102 -4.91 -5.68 -12.14
CA TYR A 102 -5.95 -4.78 -12.63
C TYR A 102 -7.09 -5.55 -13.32
N GLN A 103 -6.77 -6.52 -14.18
CA GLN A 103 -7.78 -7.37 -14.82
C GLN A 103 -8.58 -8.19 -13.81
N PHE A 104 -7.93 -8.73 -12.78
CA PHE A 104 -8.58 -9.48 -11.71
C PHE A 104 -9.55 -8.60 -10.91
N LEU A 105 -9.12 -7.42 -10.48
CA LEU A 105 -9.95 -6.47 -9.74
C LEU A 105 -11.13 -5.98 -10.58
N TYR A 106 -10.91 -5.69 -11.87
CA TYR A 106 -11.99 -5.34 -12.80
C TYR A 106 -13.05 -6.45 -12.89
N LYS A 107 -12.63 -7.71 -13.04
CA LYS A 107 -13.55 -8.88 -13.05
C LYS A 107 -14.32 -9.03 -11.74
N LYS A 108 -13.72 -8.65 -10.60
CA LYS A 108 -14.37 -8.64 -9.28
C LYS A 108 -15.23 -7.39 -9.03
N ASN A 109 -15.36 -6.48 -10.01
CA ASN A 109 -16.01 -5.19 -9.89
C ASN A 109 -15.42 -4.32 -8.76
N VAL A 110 -14.11 -4.34 -8.59
CA VAL A 110 -13.40 -3.49 -7.62
C VAL A 110 -12.78 -2.29 -8.36
N GLY A 111 -13.07 -1.08 -7.90
CA GLY A 111 -12.53 0.17 -8.42
C GLY A 111 -13.05 0.62 -9.78
N THR A 112 -14.05 -0.06 -10.33
CA THR A 112 -14.64 0.24 -11.66
C THR A 112 -15.38 1.58 -11.72
N GLN A 113 -15.65 2.21 -10.57
CA GLN A 113 -16.22 3.56 -10.49
C GLN A 113 -15.19 4.62 -10.04
N CYS A 114 -13.92 4.24 -9.89
CA CYS A 114 -12.87 5.11 -9.38
C CYS A 114 -11.89 5.49 -10.49
N ALA A 115 -11.76 6.79 -10.79
CA ALA A 115 -10.85 7.27 -11.82
C ALA A 115 -9.38 6.85 -11.59
N CYS A 116 -8.93 6.81 -10.32
CA CYS A 116 -7.57 6.41 -9.97
C CYS A 116 -7.23 4.97 -10.42
N PHE A 117 -8.23 4.07 -10.45
CA PHE A 117 -8.06 2.71 -10.94
C PHE A 117 -7.66 2.70 -12.42
N TYR A 118 -8.39 3.43 -13.26
CA TYR A 118 -8.13 3.47 -14.69
C TYR A 118 -6.87 4.25 -15.05
N ILE A 119 -6.55 5.31 -14.29
CA ILE A 119 -5.29 6.06 -14.45
C ILE A 119 -4.09 5.14 -14.20
N GLY A 120 -4.10 4.41 -13.09
CA GLY A 120 -3.04 3.44 -12.78
C GLY A 120 -2.97 2.31 -13.82
N TRP A 121 -4.12 1.81 -14.27
CA TRP A 121 -4.16 0.74 -15.27
C TRP A 121 -3.56 1.18 -16.62
N ALA A 122 -3.91 2.39 -17.10
CA ALA A 122 -3.36 2.94 -18.33
C ALA A 122 -1.83 3.11 -18.25
N HIS A 123 -1.32 3.64 -17.14
CA HIS A 123 0.13 3.80 -16.90
C HIS A 123 0.90 2.48 -17.10
N TYR A 124 0.40 1.37 -16.57
CA TYR A 124 1.05 0.06 -16.73
C TYR A 124 0.92 -0.54 -18.13
N TYR A 125 -0.15 -0.23 -18.87
CA TYR A 125 -0.27 -0.63 -20.27
C TYR A 125 0.73 0.11 -21.16
N ASP A 126 0.88 1.41 -20.95
CA ASP A 126 1.84 2.23 -21.71
C ASP A 126 3.27 1.78 -21.45
N ALA A 127 3.62 1.53 -20.19
CA ALA A 127 4.92 0.99 -19.82
C ALA A 127 5.19 -0.36 -20.52
N ALA A 128 4.24 -1.29 -20.49
CA ALA A 128 4.37 -2.59 -21.15
C ALA A 128 4.51 -2.50 -22.68
N ASN A 129 3.84 -1.54 -23.31
CA ASN A 129 3.95 -1.30 -24.74
C ASN A 129 5.30 -0.66 -25.11
N ALA A 130 5.81 0.26 -24.28
CA ALA A 130 7.12 0.88 -24.48
C ALA A 130 8.25 -0.16 -24.41
N PHE A 131 8.20 -1.11 -23.47
CA PHE A 131 9.19 -2.19 -23.40
C PHE A 131 9.20 -3.05 -24.67
N LYS A 132 8.03 -3.39 -25.23
CA LYS A 132 7.93 -4.18 -26.46
C LYS A 132 8.44 -3.44 -27.71
N GLN A 133 8.40 -2.11 -27.73
CA GLN A 133 8.92 -1.32 -28.86
C GLN A 133 10.42 -1.08 -28.77
N ALA A 134 11.02 -1.30 -27.60
CA ALA A 134 12.44 -1.11 -27.36
C ALA A 134 13.30 -2.38 -27.59
N GLU A 135 12.65 -3.53 -27.83
CA GLU A 135 13.27 -4.80 -28.26
C GLU A 135 13.32 -4.91 -29.79
#